data_AF-A0A1E2VD87-F1
#
_entry.id   AF-A0A1E2VD87-F1
#
_cell.length_a   1.000
_cell.length_b   1.000
_cell.length_c   1.000
_cell.angle_alpha   90.00
_cell.angle_beta   90.00
_cell.angle_gamma   90.00
#
_symmetry.space_group_name_H-M   'P 1'
#
loop_
_entity.id
_entity.type
_entity.pdbx_description
1 polymer ?
#
loop_
_entity_poly.entity_id
_entity_poly.type
_entity_poly.pdbx_seq_one_letter_code
_entity_poly.pdbx_strand_id
1 'polypeptide(L)'
;MSRHWKVSSALLLGAIGLPLISGSVLADDIEYGLWEMQDETTIEMQGRTMNIPSDEPDRVCFSSRKQLLDTLMNPERDESQPDCEQTLLDNDGGHIAYTVSCKQGNVEMAGKTALNFDGDQMTGEVHMQGENPNQGQVTFTSQLTGQRVGPCEEGQ
;
A
#
# COMPACT_ATOMS: atom_id res chain seq x y z
N MET A 1 28.94 -74.44 29.29
CA MET A 1 29.36 -73.11 28.80
C MET A 1 29.00 -73.06 27.31
N SER A 2 27.82 -72.58 26.92
CA SER A 2 27.52 -71.16 26.57
C SER A 2 28.30 -70.76 25.30
N ARG A 3 27.76 -70.43 24.11
CA ARG A 3 26.43 -69.99 23.63
C ARG A 3 26.33 -70.30 22.11
N HIS A 4 25.13 -70.61 21.64
CA HIS A 4 24.80 -70.79 20.22
C HIS A 4 24.71 -69.41 19.52
N TRP A 5 25.36 -69.26 18.36
CA TRP A 5 25.26 -68.08 17.50
C TRP A 5 24.06 -68.25 16.57
N LYS A 6 22.97 -67.52 16.83
CA LYS A 6 21.87 -67.37 15.87
C LYS A 6 22.13 -66.12 15.03
N VAL A 7 22.35 -66.33 13.74
CA VAL A 7 22.25 -65.29 12.72
C VAL A 7 20.76 -65.08 12.48
N SER A 8 20.28 -63.85 12.63
CA SER A 8 18.92 -63.49 12.24
C SER A 8 18.96 -62.15 11.53
N SER A 9 18.82 -62.24 10.21
CA SER A 9 18.48 -61.15 9.31
C SER A 9 17.21 -60.47 9.82
N ALA A 10 17.27 -59.15 10.03
CA ALA A 10 16.10 -58.33 10.29
C ALA A 10 16.16 -57.08 9.42
N LEU A 11 15.37 -57.15 8.35
CA LEU A 11 14.56 -56.10 7.72
C LEU A 11 15.10 -54.66 7.75
N LEU A 12 15.47 -54.21 6.55
CA LEU A 12 15.46 -52.83 6.09
C LEU A 12 14.14 -52.13 6.49
N LEU A 13 14.23 -51.14 7.38
CA LEU A 13 13.20 -50.12 7.59
C LEU A 13 13.78 -48.79 7.08
N GLY A 14 13.45 -48.46 5.83
CA GLY A 14 13.74 -47.17 5.23
C GLY A 14 12.87 -46.09 5.88
N ALA A 15 13.51 -45.19 6.63
CA ALA A 15 12.91 -43.93 7.00
C ALA A 15 13.08 -42.95 5.83
N ILE A 16 12.09 -42.90 4.94
CA ILE A 16 11.94 -41.82 3.96
C ILE A 16 11.57 -40.58 4.78
N GLY A 17 12.55 -39.75 5.12
CA GLY A 17 12.29 -38.42 5.69
C GLY A 17 11.55 -37.60 4.63
N LEU A 18 10.27 -37.33 4.84
CA LEU A 18 9.55 -36.33 4.06
C LEU A 18 10.21 -34.97 4.34
N PRO A 19 10.75 -34.26 3.34
CA PRO A 19 11.09 -32.86 3.53
C PRO A 19 9.77 -32.11 3.77
N LEU A 20 9.61 -31.58 4.98
CA LEU A 20 8.63 -30.53 5.27
C LEU A 20 9.04 -29.32 4.42
N ILE A 21 8.48 -29.22 3.23
CA ILE A 21 8.52 -27.99 2.44
C ILE A 21 7.56 -27.05 3.18
N SER A 22 8.09 -26.30 4.14
CA SER A 22 7.46 -25.09 4.65
C SER A 22 7.34 -24.14 3.46
N GLY A 23 6.22 -24.23 2.74
CA GLY A 23 5.82 -23.19 1.83
C GLY A 23 5.58 -21.94 2.66
N SER A 24 6.45 -20.96 2.53
CA SER A 24 6.10 -19.59 2.92
C SER A 24 4.88 -19.22 2.10
N VAL A 25 3.70 -19.27 2.71
CA VAL A 25 2.55 -18.54 2.17
C VAL A 25 3.01 -17.09 2.15
N LEU A 26 3.18 -16.54 0.95
CA LEU A 26 3.25 -15.10 0.76
C LEU A 26 1.89 -14.59 1.21
N ALA A 27 1.77 -14.27 2.50
CA ALA A 27 0.61 -13.58 3.01
C ALA A 27 0.55 -12.24 2.29
N ASP A 28 -0.65 -11.84 1.87
CA ASP A 28 -0.86 -10.47 1.43
C ASP A 28 -0.58 -9.59 2.66
N ASP A 29 0.41 -8.69 2.58
CA ASP A 29 0.79 -7.84 3.72
C ASP A 29 -0.30 -6.80 4.04
N ILE A 30 -1.42 -6.83 3.32
CA ILE A 30 -2.55 -5.92 3.46
C ILE A 30 -3.68 -6.62 4.21
N GLU A 31 -4.01 -6.16 5.42
CA GLU A 31 -5.26 -6.57 6.08
C GLU A 31 -6.47 -5.80 5.53
N TYR A 32 -7.43 -6.51 4.95
CA TYR A 32 -8.69 -5.92 4.47
C TYR A 32 -9.64 -5.53 5.62
N GLY A 33 -10.35 -4.43 5.45
CA GLY A 33 -11.26 -3.88 6.45
C GLY A 33 -11.46 -2.38 6.34
N LEU A 34 -11.97 -1.79 7.42
CA LEU A 34 -12.09 -0.35 7.58
C LEU A 34 -10.75 0.23 8.05
N TRP A 35 -10.26 1.21 7.32
CA TRP A 35 -9.01 1.92 7.61
C TRP A 35 -9.31 3.36 8.00
N GLU A 36 -8.62 3.85 9.03
CA GLU A 36 -8.49 5.27 9.36
C GLU A 36 -7.15 5.76 8.82
N MET A 37 -7.17 6.82 8.01
CA MET A 37 -6.00 7.39 7.36
C MET A 37 -5.86 8.86 7.73
N GLN A 38 -4.64 9.29 7.94
CA GLN A 38 -4.30 10.66 8.29
C GLN A 38 -3.21 11.13 7.33
N ASP A 39 -3.37 12.34 6.81
CA ASP A 39 -2.36 13.00 6.00
C ASP A 39 -1.80 14.24 6.70
N GLU A 40 -0.51 14.48 6.47
CA GLU A 40 0.16 15.73 6.82
C GLU A 40 0.75 16.33 5.54
N THR A 41 0.11 17.38 5.05
CA THR A 41 0.45 17.98 3.75
C THR A 41 1.29 19.25 3.94
N THR A 42 2.40 19.33 3.20
CA THR A 42 3.28 20.49 3.10
C THR A 42 3.25 21.04 1.68
N ILE A 43 3.02 22.34 1.55
CA ILE A 43 3.05 23.07 0.29
C ILE A 43 4.21 24.06 0.31
N GLU A 44 5.07 23.97 -0.69
CA GLU A 44 6.12 24.96 -0.96
C GLU A 44 5.76 25.79 -2.19
N MET A 45 5.71 27.10 -2.01
CA MET A 45 5.36 28.03 -3.09
C MET A 45 6.00 29.39 -2.83
N GLN A 46 6.64 29.98 -3.85
CA GLN A 46 7.33 31.28 -3.75
C GLN A 46 8.35 31.35 -2.59
N GLY A 47 9.03 30.24 -2.30
CA GLY A 47 10.00 30.15 -1.19
C GLY A 47 9.37 30.20 0.21
N ARG A 48 8.05 30.00 0.31
CA ARG A 48 7.32 29.86 1.58
C ARG A 48 6.84 28.42 1.72
N THR A 49 6.90 27.91 2.94
CA THR A 49 6.35 26.60 3.31
C THR A 49 5.06 26.82 4.10
N MET A 50 4.00 26.11 3.73
CA MET A 50 2.73 26.08 4.42
C MET A 50 2.40 24.64 4.77
N ASN A 51 2.06 24.39 6.04
CA ASN A 51 1.61 23.08 6.50
C ASN A 51 0.09 23.10 6.59
N ILE A 52 -0.54 22.13 5.97
CA ILE A 52 -1.98 21.90 6.02
C ILE A 52 -2.18 20.64 6.85
N PRO A 53 -2.61 20.78 8.13
CA PRO A 53 -3.03 19.64 8.90
C PRO A 53 -4.37 19.14 8.34
N SER A 54 -4.58 17.83 8.35
CA SER A 54 -5.92 17.28 8.22
C SER A 54 -6.57 17.20 9.60
N ASP A 55 -7.77 17.79 9.73
CA ASP A 55 -8.45 17.96 11.01
C ASP A 55 -9.06 16.65 11.53
N GLU A 56 -9.42 15.72 10.65
CA GLU A 56 -10.03 14.44 10.98
C GLU A 56 -9.50 13.31 10.08
N PRO A 57 -9.31 12.09 10.60
CA PRO A 57 -8.85 10.97 9.79
C PRO A 57 -9.94 10.53 8.79
N ASP A 58 -9.52 10.31 7.55
CA ASP A 58 -10.36 9.74 6.50
C ASP A 58 -10.64 8.27 6.79
N ARG A 59 -11.89 7.85 6.61
CA ARG A 59 -12.32 6.46 6.80
C ARG A 59 -12.67 5.82 5.48
N VAL A 60 -11.94 4.77 5.10
CA VAL A 60 -12.13 4.07 3.83
C VAL A 60 -12.16 2.57 4.04
N CYS A 61 -13.12 1.90 3.40
CA CYS A 61 -13.21 0.44 3.38
C CYS A 61 -12.39 -0.14 2.23
N PHE A 62 -11.50 -1.07 2.54
CA PHE A 62 -10.81 -1.91 1.57
C PHE A 62 -11.20 -3.38 1.79
N SER A 63 -12.13 -3.88 0.98
CA SER A 63 -12.64 -5.26 1.04
C SER A 63 -11.85 -6.24 0.15
N SER A 64 -11.06 -5.73 -0.79
CA SER A 64 -10.21 -6.54 -1.67
C SER A 64 -9.13 -5.69 -2.33
N ARG A 65 -8.07 -6.34 -2.84
CA ARG A 65 -7.04 -5.70 -3.65
C ARG A 65 -7.60 -4.95 -4.85
N LYS A 66 -8.64 -5.50 -5.49
CA LYS A 66 -9.31 -4.82 -6.61
C LYS A 66 -9.97 -3.52 -6.15
N GLN A 67 -10.73 -3.53 -5.06
CA GLN A 67 -11.37 -2.31 -4.56
C GLN A 67 -10.32 -1.28 -4.13
N LEU A 68 -9.27 -1.70 -3.41
CA LEU A 68 -8.15 -0.84 -3.04
C LEU A 68 -7.56 -0.14 -4.27
N LEU A 69 -7.24 -0.90 -5.32
CA LEU A 69 -6.69 -0.32 -6.55
C LEU A 69 -7.70 0.57 -7.27
N ASP A 70 -8.96 0.19 -7.34
CA ASP A 70 -10.00 1.03 -7.96
C ASP A 70 -10.15 2.36 -7.21
N THR A 71 -10.10 2.36 -5.86
CA THR A 71 -10.14 3.58 -5.04
C THR A 71 -8.91 4.47 -5.26
N LEU A 72 -7.72 3.88 -5.33
CA LEU A 72 -6.48 4.63 -5.54
C LEU A 72 -6.33 5.18 -6.97
N MET A 73 -6.73 4.38 -7.97
CA MET A 73 -6.49 4.63 -9.39
C MET A 73 -7.68 5.30 -10.11
N ASN A 74 -8.83 5.37 -9.45
CA ASN A 74 -10.01 6.05 -9.95
C ASN A 74 -10.80 6.66 -8.79
N PRO A 75 -10.21 7.65 -8.09
CA PRO A 75 -10.92 8.35 -7.03
C PRO A 75 -12.21 8.97 -7.59
N GLU A 76 -13.30 8.93 -6.82
CA GLU A 76 -14.54 9.59 -7.22
C GLU A 76 -14.28 11.08 -7.45
N ARG A 77 -14.52 11.54 -8.68
CA ARG A 77 -14.32 12.94 -9.07
C ARG A 77 -15.65 13.67 -9.06
N ASP A 78 -15.67 14.84 -8.44
CA ASP A 78 -16.65 15.89 -8.74
C ASP A 78 -16.17 16.72 -9.96
N GLU A 79 -17.10 17.38 -10.66
CA GLU A 79 -16.82 18.24 -11.83
C GLU A 79 -15.87 19.40 -11.51
N SER A 80 -15.65 19.69 -10.22
CA SER A 80 -14.73 20.71 -9.73
C SER A 80 -13.27 20.27 -9.63
N GLN A 81 -12.97 18.97 -9.78
CA GLN A 81 -11.63 18.42 -9.58
C GLN A 81 -10.78 18.45 -10.87
N PRO A 82 -9.44 18.61 -10.77
CA PRO A 82 -8.55 18.55 -11.93
C PRO A 82 -8.62 17.21 -12.66
N ASP A 83 -8.42 17.21 -13.98
CA ASP A 83 -8.19 15.97 -14.72
C ASP A 83 -6.82 15.41 -14.34
N CYS A 84 -6.83 14.38 -13.49
CA CYS A 84 -5.64 13.64 -13.09
C CYS A 84 -5.61 12.26 -13.77
N GLU A 85 -4.51 11.96 -14.44
CA GLU A 85 -4.17 10.63 -14.93
C GLU A 85 -3.24 9.95 -13.92
N GLN A 86 -3.52 8.69 -13.62
CA GLN A 86 -2.75 7.88 -12.69
C GLN A 86 -2.17 6.67 -13.44
N THR A 87 -0.90 6.35 -13.21
CA THR A 87 -0.24 5.19 -13.82
C THR A 87 0.39 4.32 -12.74
N LEU A 88 -0.09 3.08 -12.65
CA LEU A 88 0.44 2.10 -11.70
C LEU A 88 1.89 1.75 -12.08
N LEU A 89 2.80 1.83 -11.12
CA LEU A 89 4.21 1.49 -11.26
C LEU A 89 4.53 0.15 -10.62
N ASP A 90 4.00 -0.08 -9.41
CA ASP A 90 4.22 -1.29 -8.64
C ASP A 90 2.98 -1.63 -7.80
N ASN A 91 2.77 -2.93 -7.58
CA ASN A 91 1.65 -3.50 -6.84
C ASN A 91 1.98 -4.94 -6.42
N ASP A 92 2.91 -5.10 -5.49
CA ASP A 92 3.39 -6.40 -5.00
C ASP A 92 3.41 -6.42 -3.48
N GLY A 93 2.87 -7.49 -2.88
CA GLY A 93 2.71 -7.61 -1.42
C GLY A 93 2.06 -6.37 -0.78
N GLY A 94 2.68 -5.83 0.26
CA GLY A 94 2.26 -4.56 0.89
C GLY A 94 2.62 -3.29 0.13
N HIS A 95 3.32 -3.35 -1.00
CA HIS A 95 3.80 -2.15 -1.71
C HIS A 95 2.92 -1.77 -2.90
N ILE A 96 2.48 -0.53 -2.95
CA ILE A 96 1.77 0.07 -4.09
C ILE A 96 2.41 1.40 -4.44
N ALA A 97 2.82 1.56 -5.70
CA ALA A 97 3.37 2.81 -6.20
C ALA A 97 2.72 3.21 -7.52
N TYR A 98 2.43 4.49 -7.69
CA TYR A 98 1.86 5.04 -8.92
C TYR A 98 2.34 6.47 -9.17
N THR A 99 2.32 6.90 -10.43
CA THR A 99 2.48 8.30 -10.78
C THR A 99 1.13 8.98 -10.91
N VAL A 100 1.11 10.28 -10.64
CA VAL A 100 -0.06 11.15 -10.85
C VAL A 100 0.36 12.28 -11.78
N SER A 101 -0.48 12.61 -12.76
CA SER A 101 -0.32 13.77 -13.64
C SER A 101 -1.64 14.50 -13.74
N CYS A 102 -1.73 15.68 -13.16
CA CYS A 102 -2.92 16.52 -13.13
C CYS A 102 -2.76 17.74 -14.04
N LYS A 103 -3.81 18.06 -14.79
CA LYS A 103 -3.87 19.28 -15.61
C LYS A 103 -5.15 20.04 -15.33
N GLN A 104 -5.01 21.32 -14.97
CA GLN A 104 -6.13 22.24 -14.81
C GLN A 104 -5.81 23.58 -15.48
N GLY A 105 -6.38 23.81 -16.65
CA GLY A 105 -6.07 25.00 -17.46
C GLY A 105 -4.59 25.05 -17.84
N ASN A 106 -3.88 26.09 -17.37
CA ASN A 106 -2.45 26.30 -17.60
C ASN A 106 -1.57 25.79 -16.46
N VAL A 107 -2.14 25.11 -15.47
CA VAL A 107 -1.40 24.52 -14.35
C VAL A 107 -1.27 23.02 -14.62
N GLU A 108 -0.03 22.55 -14.65
CA GLU A 108 0.32 21.13 -14.77
C GLU A 108 1.10 20.72 -13.52
N MET A 109 0.70 19.61 -12.90
CA MET A 109 1.36 19.02 -11.75
C MET A 109 1.58 17.54 -12.00
N ALA A 110 2.76 17.04 -11.66
CA ALA A 110 3.08 15.64 -11.77
C ALA A 110 3.84 15.15 -10.54
N GLY A 111 3.69 13.89 -10.21
CA GLY A 111 4.24 13.35 -8.99
C GLY A 111 4.20 11.84 -8.90
N LYS A 112 4.65 11.35 -7.75
CA LYS A 112 4.64 9.94 -7.38
C LYS A 112 3.99 9.76 -6.03
N THR A 113 3.30 8.65 -5.89
CA THR A 113 2.80 8.15 -4.61
C THR A 113 3.39 6.77 -4.37
N ALA A 114 3.80 6.51 -3.14
CA ALA A 114 4.19 5.19 -2.67
C ALA A 114 3.45 4.90 -1.35
N LEU A 115 2.82 3.73 -1.26
CA LEU A 115 2.11 3.23 -0.10
C LEU A 115 2.76 1.90 0.32
N ASN A 116 2.95 1.72 1.62
CA ASN A 116 3.47 0.50 2.22
C ASN A 116 2.51 0.06 3.32
N PHE A 117 1.99 -1.15 3.18
CA PHE A 117 1.15 -1.84 4.15
C PHE A 117 1.97 -2.89 4.87
N ASP A 118 1.80 -2.98 6.18
CA ASP A 118 2.38 -4.01 7.05
C ASP A 118 1.30 -4.48 8.03
N GLY A 119 0.54 -5.48 7.61
CA GLY A 119 -0.61 -6.00 8.33
C GLY A 119 -1.71 -4.95 8.47
N ASP A 120 -1.87 -4.44 9.69
CA ASP A 120 -2.89 -3.48 10.10
C ASP A 120 -2.42 -2.02 10.04
N GLN A 121 -1.19 -1.77 9.59
CA GLN A 121 -0.60 -0.43 9.48
C GLN A 121 -0.30 -0.06 8.02
N MET A 122 -0.37 1.23 7.73
CA MET A 122 -0.04 1.81 6.44
C MET A 122 0.82 3.07 6.63
N THR A 123 1.82 3.22 5.77
CA THR A 123 2.55 4.47 5.57
C THR A 123 2.56 4.83 4.10
N GLY A 124 2.59 6.11 3.79
CA GLY A 124 2.71 6.56 2.42
C GLY A 124 3.38 7.92 2.30
N GLU A 125 3.88 8.18 1.10
CA GLU A 125 4.44 9.46 0.71
C GLU A 125 3.87 9.85 -0.65
N VAL A 126 3.39 11.08 -0.73
CA VAL A 126 2.99 11.74 -1.98
C VAL A 126 3.98 12.86 -2.22
N HIS A 127 4.55 12.91 -3.42
CA HIS A 127 5.37 14.03 -3.84
C HIS A 127 4.93 14.48 -5.23
N MET A 128 4.37 15.69 -5.32
CA MET A 128 3.95 16.32 -6.57
C MET A 128 4.63 17.66 -6.75
N GLN A 129 4.96 18.00 -7.99
CA GLN A 129 5.56 19.26 -8.35
C GLN A 129 4.93 19.79 -9.64
N GLY A 130 4.89 21.11 -9.77
CA GLY A 130 4.35 21.76 -10.94
C GLY A 130 4.75 23.22 -11.04
N GLU A 131 4.24 23.88 -12.06
CA GLU A 131 4.42 25.32 -12.26
C GLU A 131 3.05 26.00 -12.35
N ASN A 132 2.86 27.03 -11.54
CA ASN A 132 1.72 27.92 -11.61
C ASN A 132 2.15 29.23 -12.31
N PRO A 133 1.51 29.64 -13.41
CA PRO A 133 1.91 30.84 -14.16
C PRO A 133 1.99 32.13 -13.34
N ASN A 134 1.23 32.23 -12.25
CA ASN A 134 1.19 33.41 -11.39
C ASN A 134 2.05 33.28 -10.12
N GLN A 135 2.41 32.05 -9.73
CA GLN A 135 3.03 31.77 -8.43
C GLN A 135 4.38 31.05 -8.53
N GLY A 136 4.83 30.70 -9.74
CA GLY A 136 6.07 30.00 -9.98
C GLY A 136 5.97 28.51 -9.64
N GLN A 137 7.11 27.92 -9.29
CA GLN A 137 7.17 26.51 -8.91
C GLN A 137 6.36 26.25 -7.64
N VAL A 138 5.57 25.18 -7.67
CA VAL A 138 4.79 24.69 -6.52
C VAL A 138 5.18 23.24 -6.28
N THR A 139 5.45 22.89 -5.02
CA THR A 139 5.72 21.52 -4.58
C THR A 139 4.74 21.15 -3.48
N PHE A 140 4.16 19.96 -3.58
CA PHE A 140 3.26 19.36 -2.61
C PHE A 140 3.91 18.07 -2.12
N THR A 141 4.13 17.97 -0.82
CA THR A 141 4.56 16.72 -0.19
C THR A 141 3.55 16.34 0.87
N SER A 142 3.06 15.11 0.88
CA SER A 142 2.13 14.63 1.89
C SER A 142 2.63 13.33 2.48
N GLN A 143 2.67 13.26 3.80
CA GLN A 143 2.95 12.03 4.55
C GLN A 143 1.63 11.42 4.96
N LEU A 144 1.42 10.16 4.59
CA LEU A 144 0.22 9.40 4.88
C LEU A 144 0.54 8.37 5.95
N THR A 145 -0.35 8.25 6.92
CA THR A 145 -0.37 7.14 7.87
C THR A 145 -1.75 6.53 7.90
N GLY A 146 -1.85 5.25 8.22
CA GLY A 146 -3.14 4.62 8.40
C GLY A 146 -3.09 3.40 9.31
N GLN A 147 -4.24 3.09 9.88
CA GLN A 147 -4.47 1.96 10.77
C GLN A 147 -5.79 1.30 10.42
N ARG A 148 -5.79 -0.03 10.32
CA ARG A 148 -7.02 -0.82 10.23
C ARG A 148 -7.71 -0.83 11.58
N VAL A 149 -8.97 -0.41 11.61
CA VAL A 149 -9.78 -0.29 12.83
C VAL A 149 -10.86 -1.36 12.97
N GLY A 150 -11.07 -2.18 11.95
CA GLY A 150 -12.04 -3.27 12.02
C GLY A 150 -12.45 -3.83 10.66
N PRO A 151 -13.47 -4.70 10.61
CA PRO A 151 -14.12 -5.07 9.36
C PRO A 151 -14.88 -3.88 8.77
N CYS A 152 -15.14 -3.90 7.45
CA CYS A 152 -16.10 -2.97 6.85
C CYS A 152 -17.53 -3.29 7.31
N GLU A 153 -18.40 -2.28 7.37
CA GLU A 153 -19.82 -2.49 7.63
C GLU A 153 -20.55 -3.01 6.38
N GLU A 154 -21.65 -3.75 6.56
CA GLU A 154 -22.46 -4.22 5.43
C GLU A 154 -23.16 -3.03 4.76
N GLY A 155 -22.85 -2.80 3.47
CA GLY A 155 -23.49 -1.75 2.65
C GLY A 155 -22.64 -0.50 2.38
N GLN A 156 -21.34 -0.54 2.70
CA GLN A 156 -20.33 0.44 2.29
C GLN A 156 -19.54 -0.04 1.07
#